data_AF-A0A6N7AB97-F1
#
_entry.id   AF-A0A6N7AB97-F1
#
_cell.length_a   1.000
_cell.length_b   1.000
_cell.length_c   1.000
_cell.angle_alpha   90.00
_cell.angle_beta   90.00
_cell.angle_gamma   90.00
#
_symmetry.space_group_name_H-M   'P 1'
#
loop_
_entity.id
_entity.type
_entity.pdbx_description
1 polymer ?
#
loop_
_entity_poly.entity_id
_entity_poly.type
_entity_poly.pdbx_seq_one_letter_code
_entity_poly.pdbx_strand_id
1 'polypeptide(L)' 'MVTKRFERVIIKVGELPAQEQDALADWILDELEDDLRWQKAFAGSRGALENMAEKALLDRAQGINQSCDLLAL' A
#
# COMPACT_ATOMS: atom_id res chain seq x y z
N MET A 1 -13.10 -13.83 15.53
CA MET A 1 -12.72 -15.24 15.26
C MET A 1 -11.56 -15.23 14.28
N VAL A 2 -10.51 -16.01 14.52
CA VAL A 2 -9.34 -16.10 13.64
C VAL A 2 -9.64 -17.08 12.50
N THR A 3 -9.03 -16.88 11.32
CA THR A 3 -9.22 -17.79 10.19
C THR A 3 -8.29 -19.00 10.26
N LYS A 4 -8.72 -20.16 9.74
CA LYS A 4 -7.89 -21.39 9.68
C LYS A 4 -6.55 -21.21 9.00
N ARG A 5 -6.44 -20.26 8.05
CA ARG A 5 -5.18 -19.96 7.38
C ARG A 5 -4.23 -19.22 8.31
N PHE A 6 -4.71 -18.22 9.03
CA PHE A 6 -3.90 -17.48 9.99
C PHE A 6 -3.45 -18.37 11.14
N GLU A 7 -4.32 -19.23 11.66
CA GLU A 7 -3.94 -20.23 12.68
C GLU A 7 -2.76 -21.11 12.21
N ARG A 8 -2.80 -21.58 10.95
CA ARG A 8 -1.71 -22.37 10.36
C ARG A 8 -0.40 -21.58 10.27
N VAL A 9 -0.48 -20.29 9.94
CA VAL A 9 0.71 -19.41 9.92
C VAL A 9 1.30 -19.33 11.33
N ILE A 10 0.50 -19.04 12.34
CA ILE A 10 0.97 -18.95 13.74
C ILE A 10 1.64 -20.26 14.19
N ILE A 11 1.05 -21.41 13.88
CA ILE A 11 1.66 -22.72 14.19
C ILE A 11 3.03 -22.85 13.53
N LYS A 12 3.14 -22.50 12.25
CA LYS A 12 4.40 -22.63 11.51
C LYS A 12 5.47 -21.65 11.97
N VAL A 13 5.09 -20.43 12.34
CA VAL A 13 6.02 -19.46 12.92
C VAL A 13 6.49 -19.93 14.29
N GLY A 14 5.61 -20.48 15.12
CA GLY A 14 5.98 -21.02 16.43
C GLY A 14 6.98 -22.19 16.40
N GLU A 15 7.16 -22.84 15.25
CA GLU A 15 8.17 -23.90 15.04
C GLU A 15 9.58 -23.32 14.79
N LEU A 16 9.73 -22.02 14.51
CA LEU A 16 11.00 -21.36 14.20
C LEU A 16 11.80 -21.01 15.48
N PRO A 17 13.12 -20.77 15.39
CA PRO A 17 13.89 -20.16 16.48
C PRO A 17 13.32 -18.81 16.90
N ALA A 18 13.41 -18.46 18.18
CA ALA A 18 12.83 -17.22 18.73
C ALA A 18 13.27 -15.96 17.95
N GLN A 19 14.55 -15.88 17.57
CA GLN A 19 15.06 -14.77 16.78
C GLN A 19 14.38 -14.62 15.40
N GLU A 20 14.04 -15.74 14.76
CA GLU A 20 13.34 -15.72 13.47
C GLU A 20 11.85 -15.40 13.65
N GLN A 21 11.25 -15.81 14.78
CA GLN A 21 9.89 -15.41 15.14
C GLN A 21 9.80 -13.90 15.34
N ASP A 22 10.72 -13.33 16.12
CA ASP A 22 10.76 -11.89 16.39
C ASP A 22 11.02 -11.10 15.11
N ALA A 23 11.98 -11.51 14.29
CA ALA A 23 12.27 -10.84 13.02
C ALA A 23 11.06 -10.85 12.06
N LEU A 24 10.31 -11.95 12.00
CA LEU A 24 9.10 -12.03 11.20
C LEU A 24 7.96 -11.20 11.80
N ALA A 25 7.83 -11.18 13.13
CA ALA A 25 6.82 -10.38 13.82
C ALA A 25 7.05 -8.89 13.56
N ASP A 26 8.29 -8.41 13.72
CA ASP A 26 8.67 -7.02 13.45
C ASP A 26 8.34 -6.63 12.01
N TRP A 27 8.73 -7.45 11.03
CA TRP A 27 8.43 -7.19 9.62
C TRP A 27 6.92 -7.10 9.33
N ILE A 28 6.10 -8.01 9.89
CA ILE A 28 4.65 -7.98 9.71
C ILE A 28 4.03 -6.74 10.36
N LEU A 29 4.49 -6.37 11.55
CA LEU A 29 3.98 -5.20 12.26
C LEU A 29 4.29 -3.90 11.52
N ASP A 30 5.51 -3.78 10.98
CA ASP A 30 5.93 -2.63 10.18
C ASP A 30 5.07 -2.49 8.91
N GLU A 31 4.86 -3.59 8.17
CA GLU A 31 4.03 -3.58 6.95
C GLU A 31 2.58 -3.16 7.26
N LEU A 32 1.99 -3.68 8.34
CA LEU A 32 0.64 -3.30 8.76
C LEU A 32 0.54 -1.83 9.17
N GLU A 33 1.57 -1.28 9.81
CA GLU A 33 1.61 0.13 10.17
C GLU A 33 1.74 1.02 8.93
N ASP A 34 2.60 0.64 7.99
CA ASP A 34 2.78 1.38 6.74
C ASP A 34 1.53 1.36 5.87
N ASP A 35 0.83 0.22 5.75
CA ASP A 35 -0.48 0.12 5.11
C ASP A 35 -1.51 1.07 5.76
N LEU A 36 -1.55 1.10 7.09
CA LEU A 36 -2.43 2.01 7.84
C LEU A 36 -2.09 3.47 7.60
N ARG A 37 -0.80 3.83 7.55
CA ARG A 37 -0.33 5.19 7.25
C ARG A 37 -0.72 5.58 5.83
N TRP A 38 -0.52 4.69 4.86
CA TRP A 38 -0.91 4.89 3.46
C TRP A 38 -2.42 5.10 3.30
N GLN A 39 -3.24 4.26 3.93
CA GLN A 39 -4.71 4.40 3.88
C GLN A 39 -5.16 5.76 4.44
N LYS A 40 -4.57 6.21 5.55
CA LYS A 40 -4.88 7.52 6.14
C LYS A 40 -4.48 8.67 5.22
N ALA A 41 -3.26 8.61 4.68
CA ALA A 41 -2.76 9.64 3.76
C ALA A 41 -3.62 9.71 2.49
N PHE A 42 -3.96 8.56 1.91
CA PHE A 42 -4.78 8.46 0.71
C PHE A 42 -6.22 8.93 0.94
N ALA A 43 -6.82 8.60 2.08
CA ALA A 43 -8.16 9.11 2.42
C ALA A 43 -8.21 10.65 2.49
N GLY A 44 -7.13 11.28 2.95
CA GLY A 44 -6.97 12.73 2.99
C GLY A 44 -6.56 13.37 1.67
N SER A 45 -6.09 12.61 0.68
CA SER A 45 -5.52 13.16 -0.56
C SER A 45 -6.53 13.44 -1.66
N ARG A 46 -7.82 13.14 -1.47
CA ARG A 46 -8.85 13.24 -2.52
C ARG A 46 -8.84 14.59 -3.25
N GLY A 47 -8.93 15.70 -2.53
CA GLY A 47 -8.95 17.02 -3.15
C GLY A 47 -7.64 17.38 -3.87
N ALA A 48 -6.49 16.93 -3.36
CA ALA A 48 -5.21 17.12 -4.03
C ALA A 48 -5.13 16.30 -5.33
N LEU A 49 -5.62 15.05 -5.31
CA LEU A 49 -5.69 14.19 -6.49
C LEU A 49 -6.68 14.70 -7.53
N GLU A 50 -7.83 15.25 -7.11
CA GLU A 50 -8.79 15.92 -7.99
C GLU A 50 -8.15 17.12 -8.71
N ASN A 51 -7.49 18.00 -7.96
CA ASN A 51 -6.76 19.13 -8.54
C ASN A 51 -5.66 18.69 -9.53
N MET A 52 -4.93 17.62 -9.20
CA MET A 52 -3.92 17.05 -10.09
C MET A 52 -4.55 16.48 -11.37
N ALA A 53 -5.68 15.79 -11.26
CA ALA A 53 -6.40 15.26 -12.41
C ALA A 53 -6.93 16.37 -13.32
N GLU A 54 -7.54 17.41 -12.74
CA GLU A 54 -8.01 18.59 -13.49
C GLU A 54 -6.86 19.29 -14.22
N LYS A 55 -5.73 19.50 -13.53
CA LYS A 55 -4.55 20.09 -14.14
C LYS A 55 -4.02 19.23 -15.29
N ALA A 56 -3.91 17.92 -15.10
CA ALA A 56 -3.45 17.01 -16.16
C ALA A 56 -4.38 17.03 -17.39
N LEU A 57 -5.69 17.12 -17.18
CA LEU A 57 -6.67 17.26 -18.27
C LEU A 57 -6.50 18.59 -19.01
N LEU A 58 -6.29 19.70 -18.29
CA LEU A 58 -6.05 21.01 -18.87
C LEU A 58 -4.74 21.04 -19.67
N ASP A 59 -3.66 20.52 -19.09
CA ASP A 59 -2.34 20.43 -19.72
C ASP A 59 -2.41 19.59 -21.02
N ARG A 60 -3.17 18.49 -21.01
CA ARG A 60 -3.43 17.67 -22.21
C ARG A 60 -4.24 18.44 -23.26
N ALA A 61 -5.29 19.14 -22.85
CA ALA A 61 -6.13 19.93 -23.76
C ALA A 61 -5.34 21.09 -24.41
N GLN A 62 -4.36 21.64 -23.70
CA GLN A 62 -3.48 22.70 -24.18
C GLN A 62 -2.28 22.16 -24.99
N GLY A 63 -2.14 20.84 -25.14
CA GLY A 63 -1.01 20.21 -25.83
C GLY A 63 0.33 20.36 -25.10
N ILE A 64 0.30 20.77 -23.83
CA ILE A 64 1.48 20.99 -22.98
C ILE A 64 2.02 19.65 -22.45
N ASN A 65 1.16 18.64 -22.36
CA ASN A 65 1.54 17.29 -21.94
C ASN A 65 0.99 16.23 -22.91
N GLN A 66 1.87 15.59 -23.68
CA GLN A 66 1.54 14.56 -24.68
C GLN A 66 1.80 13.11 -24.23
N SER A 67 2.22 12.87 -22.97
CA SER A 67 2.50 11.52 -22.51
C SER A 67 1.76 11.21 -21.20
N CYS A 68 0.57 10.62 -21.36
CA CYS A 68 0.02 9.69 -20.38
C CYS A 68 -0.02 8.30 -21.05
N ASP A 69 1.14 7.76 -21.42
CA ASP A 69 1.31 6.31 -21.50
C ASP A 69 1.47 5.77 -20.08
N LEU A 70 0.39 5.85 -19.30
CA LEU A 70 0.30 5.15 -18.03
C LEU A 70 -0.27 3.76 -18.32
N LEU A 71 0.66 2.82 -18.48
CA LEU A 71 0.49 1.36 -18.44
C LEU A 71 -0.06 0.70 -19.71
N ALA A 72 0.81 0.61 -20.72
CA ALA A 72 0.91 -0.63 -21.51
C ALA A 72 1.82 -1.61 -20.75
N LEU A 73 1.26 -2.29 -19.75
CA LEU A 73 1.83 -3.50 -19.16
C LEU A 73 0.86 -4.66 -19.37
#